data_AF-A0A101G4X8-F1
#
_entry.id   AF-A0A101G4X8-F1
#
_cell.length_a   1.000
_cell.length_b   1.000
_cell.length_c   1.000
_cell.angle_alpha   90.00
_cell.angle_beta   90.00
_cell.angle_gamma   90.00
#
_symmetry.space_group_name_H-M   'P 1'
#
loop_
_entity.id
_entity.type
_entity.pdbx_description
1 polymer ?
#
loop_
_entity_poly.entity_id
_entity_poly.type
_entity_poly.pdbx_seq_one_letter_code
_entity_poly.pdbx_strand_id
1 'polypeptide(L)'
;MASDSRQSITIEGKTRDGKNLPKIDTINSDNVYKTYLLTKKDKNNKNIFEVGISSFGQDLLGGFSTLSHTKRFEEENLTGEDDVTTIPEKLYKFFKDLFPEANTGFHIAGYKKEGKTSKQYVYLCHISQGKIEQRNISTPPL
;
A
#
# COMPACT_ATOMS: atom_id res chain seq x y z
N MET A 1 -9.48 -9.12 1.73
CA MET A 1 -8.02 -8.87 1.74
C MET A 1 -7.50 -9.35 3.09
N ALA A 2 -6.30 -9.93 3.13
CA ALA A 2 -5.69 -10.40 4.37
C ALA A 2 -4.18 -10.14 4.30
N SER A 3 -3.58 -9.92 5.45
CA SER A 3 -2.14 -9.73 5.63
C SER A 3 -1.70 -10.43 6.91
N ASP A 4 -0.50 -10.99 6.93
CA ASP A 4 0.10 -11.43 8.18
C ASP A 4 0.47 -10.22 9.06
N SER A 5 0.68 -10.45 10.36
CA SER A 5 0.97 -9.40 11.33
C SER A 5 2.44 -9.28 11.71
N ARG A 6 3.33 -10.11 11.13
CA ARG A 6 4.74 -10.14 11.49
C ARG A 6 5.53 -9.06 10.78
N GLN A 7 6.36 -8.35 11.51
CA GLN A 7 7.38 -7.46 11.01
C GLN A 7 8.73 -7.97 11.48
N SER A 8 9.67 -8.05 10.55
CA SER A 8 11.07 -8.41 10.84
C SER A 8 11.97 -7.21 10.59
N ILE A 9 13.12 -7.18 11.25
CA ILE A 9 14.17 -6.19 11.05
C ILE A 9 15.51 -6.89 10.85
N THR A 10 16.32 -6.36 9.94
CA THR A 10 17.70 -6.77 9.76
C THR A 10 18.60 -5.89 10.61
N ILE A 11 19.30 -6.48 11.57
CA ILE A 11 20.30 -5.81 12.39
C ILE A 11 21.65 -5.92 11.68
N GLU A 12 22.24 -4.77 11.39
CA GLU A 12 23.59 -4.65 10.87
C GLU A 12 24.51 -4.01 11.93
N GLY A 13 25.75 -4.46 11.98
CA GLY A 13 26.74 -3.93 12.91
C GLY A 13 28.14 -3.95 12.32
N LYS A 14 29.06 -3.25 12.96
CA LYS A 14 30.49 -3.29 12.62
C LYS A 14 31.29 -3.63 13.87
N THR A 15 32.40 -4.35 13.68
CA THR A 15 33.41 -4.52 14.74
C THR A 15 34.07 -3.19 15.07
N ARG A 16 34.81 -3.12 16.19
CA ARG A 16 35.62 -1.93 16.54
C ARG A 16 36.60 -1.54 15.43
N ASP A 17 37.06 -2.53 14.66
CA ASP A 17 37.98 -2.35 13.52
C ASP A 17 37.24 -2.07 12.19
N GLY A 18 35.94 -1.81 12.23
CA GLY A 18 35.13 -1.41 11.08
C GLY A 18 34.67 -2.54 10.15
N LYS A 19 34.95 -3.82 10.46
CA LYS A 19 34.47 -4.95 9.65
C LYS A 19 32.98 -5.16 9.86
N ASN A 20 32.23 -5.40 8.79
CA ASN A 20 30.81 -5.72 8.90
C ASN A 20 30.61 -7.03 9.66
N LEU A 21 29.72 -7.01 10.64
CA LEU A 21 29.19 -8.22 11.27
C LEU A 21 28.19 -8.89 10.31
N PRO A 22 27.97 -10.21 10.45
CA PRO A 22 26.88 -10.88 9.76
C PRO A 22 25.56 -10.17 10.02
N LYS A 23 24.75 -10.02 8.97
CA LYS A 23 23.38 -9.49 9.10
C LYS A 23 22.54 -10.50 9.85
N ILE A 24 21.78 -10.03 10.83
CA ILE A 24 20.89 -10.88 11.64
C ILE A 24 19.46 -10.41 11.41
N ASP A 25 18.61 -11.30 10.88
CA ASP A 25 17.18 -11.05 10.77
C ASP A 25 16.49 -11.51 12.06
N THR A 26 15.72 -10.62 12.66
CA THR A 26 14.94 -10.92 13.87
C THR A 26 13.52 -10.37 13.75
N ILE A 27 12.60 -10.96 14.51
CA ILE A 27 11.23 -10.44 14.63
C ILE A 27 11.30 -9.13 15.42
N ASN A 28 10.74 -8.07 14.82
CA ASN A 28 10.54 -6.79 15.50
C ASN A 28 9.17 -6.76 16.21
N SER A 29 8.15 -7.31 15.57
CA SER A 29 6.79 -7.37 16.11
C SER A 29 5.98 -8.48 15.43
N ASP A 30 5.05 -9.12 16.16
CA ASP A 30 4.08 -10.07 15.62
C ASP A 30 2.66 -9.49 15.54
N ASN A 31 2.47 -8.18 15.78
CA ASN A 31 1.15 -7.54 15.85
C ASN A 31 1.08 -6.21 15.08
N VAL A 32 1.59 -6.20 13.84
CA VAL A 32 1.53 -5.02 12.96
C VAL A 32 0.32 -5.10 12.02
N TYR A 33 -0.39 -3.98 11.86
CA TYR A 33 -1.46 -3.85 10.87
C TYR A 33 -0.89 -3.46 9.52
N LYS A 34 -1.08 -4.33 8.51
CA LYS A 34 -0.68 -4.09 7.12
C LYS A 34 -1.84 -3.99 6.16
N THR A 35 -3.07 -3.97 6.66
CA THR A 35 -4.30 -3.81 5.87
C THR A 35 -5.12 -2.67 6.48
N TYR A 36 -5.61 -1.76 5.65
CA TYR A 36 -6.34 -0.57 6.05
C TYR A 36 -7.41 -0.21 5.01
N LEU A 37 -8.42 0.52 5.45
CA LEU A 37 -9.52 0.97 4.60
C LEU A 37 -9.38 2.48 4.36
N LEU A 38 -9.23 2.87 3.11
CA LEU A 38 -9.39 4.25 2.70
C LEU A 38 -10.88 4.53 2.51
N THR A 39 -11.37 5.59 3.15
CA THR A 39 -12.79 5.93 3.11
C THR A 39 -13.00 7.43 3.11
N LYS A 40 -13.88 7.89 2.23
CA LYS A 40 -14.36 9.27 2.24
C LYS A 40 -15.88 9.26 2.29
N LYS A 41 -16.43 10.10 3.16
CA LYS A 41 -17.87 10.25 3.33
C LYS A 41 -18.32 11.63 2.90
N ASP A 42 -19.54 11.72 2.39
CA ASP A 42 -20.18 13.00 2.13
C ASP A 42 -20.75 13.63 3.42
N LYS A 43 -21.30 14.83 3.29
CA LYS A 43 -21.93 15.58 4.39
C LYS A 43 -23.10 14.85 5.07
N ASN A 44 -23.68 13.84 4.42
CA ASN A 44 -24.77 13.02 4.94
C ASN A 44 -24.26 11.68 5.48
N ASN A 45 -22.95 11.55 5.71
CA ASN A 45 -22.30 10.33 6.20
C ASN A 45 -22.41 9.13 5.23
N LYS A 46 -22.69 9.39 3.95
CA LYS A 46 -22.71 8.35 2.91
C LYS A 46 -21.31 8.16 2.34
N ASN A 47 -20.89 6.90 2.21
CA ASN A 47 -19.60 6.57 1.60
C ASN A 47 -19.57 7.03 0.13
N ILE A 48 -18.58 7.85 -0.18
CA ILE A 48 -18.23 8.25 -1.54
C ILE A 48 -17.40 7.14 -2.18
N PHE A 49 -16.36 6.69 -1.48
CA PHE A 49 -15.59 5.50 -1.83
C PHE A 49 -15.16 4.73 -0.59
N GLU A 50 -14.91 3.44 -0.78
CA GLU A 50 -14.29 2.53 0.17
C GLU A 50 -13.30 1.65 -0.59
N VAL A 51 -12.02 1.78 -0.28
CA VAL A 51 -10.93 1.06 -0.94
C VAL A 51 -10.01 0.46 0.11
N GLY A 52 -9.95 -0.87 0.14
CA GLY A 52 -9.03 -1.60 0.99
C GLY A 52 -7.63 -1.59 0.38
N ILE A 53 -6.62 -1.34 1.21
CA ILE A 53 -5.22 -1.38 0.80
C ILE A 53 -4.45 -2.24 1.80
N SER A 54 -3.49 -3.02 1.30
CA SER A 54 -2.52 -3.72 2.13
C SER A 54 -1.10 -3.51 1.63
N SER A 55 -0.20 -3.10 2.52
CA SER A 55 1.22 -2.90 2.22
C SER A 55 2.06 -4.16 2.47
N PHE A 56 3.14 -4.30 1.70
CA PHE A 56 4.16 -5.33 1.88
C PHE A 56 5.54 -4.80 1.48
N GLY A 57 6.59 -5.52 1.85
CA GLY A 57 7.97 -5.09 1.64
C GLY A 57 8.48 -4.22 2.79
N GLN A 58 9.25 -3.18 2.46
CA GLN A 58 9.77 -2.24 3.45
C GLN A 58 8.64 -1.43 4.09
N ASP A 59 8.53 -1.50 5.42
CA ASP A 59 7.50 -0.78 6.17
C ASP A 59 7.98 0.59 6.71
N LEU A 60 9.24 0.70 7.13
CA LEU A 60 9.79 1.96 7.62
C LEU A 60 10.41 2.75 6.47
N LEU A 61 9.75 3.83 6.06
CA LEU A 61 10.17 4.74 5.01
C LEU A 61 10.42 6.13 5.61
N GLY A 62 11.67 6.61 5.54
CA GLY A 62 12.05 7.88 6.15
C GLY A 62 11.82 7.96 7.66
N GLY A 63 11.86 6.82 8.37
CA GLY A 63 11.60 6.72 9.80
C GLY A 63 10.13 6.59 10.20
N PHE A 64 9.19 6.62 9.25
CA PHE A 64 7.75 6.46 9.48
C PHE A 64 7.21 5.20 8.82
N SER A 65 6.15 4.63 9.39
CA SER A 65 5.50 3.43 8.84
C SER A 65 4.80 3.71 7.51
N THR A 66 4.61 2.67 6.69
CA THR A 66 3.79 2.77 5.47
C THR A 66 2.36 3.20 5.79
N LEU A 67 1.82 2.81 6.94
CA LEU A 67 0.51 3.24 7.41
C LEU A 67 0.45 4.76 7.64
N SER A 68 1.46 5.34 8.29
CA SER A 68 1.55 6.78 8.52
C SER A 68 1.54 7.56 7.20
N HIS A 69 2.34 7.11 6.23
CA HIS A 69 2.37 7.72 4.90
C HIS A 69 1.06 7.52 4.14
N THR A 70 0.39 6.37 4.30
CA THR A 70 -0.88 6.12 3.62
C THR A 70 -2.01 6.99 4.18
N LYS A 71 -2.05 7.25 5.49
CA LYS A 71 -3.00 8.21 6.07
C LYS A 71 -2.77 9.62 5.53
N ARG A 72 -1.51 10.04 5.46
CA ARG A 72 -1.14 11.32 4.86
C ARG A 72 -1.59 11.41 3.40
N PHE A 73 -1.38 10.35 2.62
CA PHE A 73 -1.87 10.26 1.24
C PHE A 73 -3.40 10.40 1.15
N GLU A 74 -4.14 9.71 2.04
CA GLU A 74 -5.61 9.82 2.09
C GLU A 74 -6.06 11.27 2.35
N GLU A 75 -5.38 11.96 3.26
CA GLU A 75 -5.69 13.35 3.65
C GLU A 75 -5.32 14.37 2.55
N GLU A 76 -4.13 14.23 1.94
CA GLU A 76 -3.56 15.23 1.04
C GLU A 76 -3.96 15.04 -0.44
N ASN A 77 -4.24 13.80 -0.87
CA ASN A 77 -4.32 13.47 -2.31
C ASN A 77 -5.69 12.95 -2.77
N LEU A 78 -6.55 12.50 -1.84
CA LEU A 78 -7.85 11.91 -2.20
C LEU A 78 -9.02 12.90 -2.10
N THR A 79 -9.80 12.93 -3.16
CA THR A 79 -10.97 13.79 -3.33
C THR A 79 -12.25 12.95 -3.41
N GLY A 80 -13.42 13.61 -3.41
CA GLY A 80 -14.69 12.90 -3.58
C GLY A 80 -14.92 12.32 -4.98
N GLU A 81 -14.03 12.62 -5.93
CA GLU A 81 -14.11 12.11 -7.30
C GLU A 81 -13.25 10.86 -7.50
N ASP A 82 -12.44 10.50 -6.49
CA ASP A 82 -11.57 9.34 -6.55
C ASP A 82 -12.32 8.04 -6.27
N ASP A 83 -11.85 6.97 -6.90
CA ASP A 83 -12.37 5.63 -6.72
C ASP A 83 -11.26 4.57 -6.88
N VAL A 84 -11.63 3.29 -6.77
CA VAL A 84 -10.70 2.16 -6.88
C VAL A 84 -9.92 2.13 -8.21
N THR A 85 -10.38 2.82 -9.25
CA THR A 85 -9.71 2.88 -10.56
C THR A 85 -8.72 4.05 -10.68
N THR A 86 -8.82 5.09 -9.85
CA THR A 86 -7.90 6.25 -9.85
C THR A 86 -6.87 6.20 -8.72
N ILE A 87 -7.26 5.66 -7.56
CA ILE A 87 -6.42 5.59 -6.36
C ILE A 87 -5.08 4.87 -6.58
N PRO A 88 -4.98 3.75 -7.32
CA PRO A 88 -3.69 3.07 -7.54
C PRO A 88 -2.60 3.96 -8.14
N GLU A 89 -2.93 4.72 -9.18
CA GLU A 89 -2.01 5.63 -9.86
C GLU A 89 -1.57 6.77 -8.93
N LYS A 90 -2.52 7.37 -8.21
CA LYS A 90 -2.22 8.43 -7.24
C LYS A 90 -1.33 7.94 -6.10
N LEU A 91 -1.63 6.76 -5.55
CA LEU A 91 -0.86 6.14 -4.48
C LEU A 91 0.57 5.84 -4.94
N TYR A 92 0.71 5.22 -6.12
CA TYR A 92 2.01 4.94 -6.71
C TYR A 92 2.82 6.23 -6.86
N LYS A 93 2.23 7.28 -7.45
CA LYS A 93 2.91 8.56 -7.64
C LYS A 93 3.34 9.18 -6.32
N PHE A 94 2.46 9.25 -5.33
CA PHE A 94 2.78 9.78 -4.00
C PHE A 94 3.99 9.09 -3.36
N PHE A 95 4.00 7.75 -3.35
CA PHE A 95 5.12 7.00 -2.78
C PHE A 95 6.38 7.04 -3.65
N LYS A 96 6.25 7.06 -4.98
CA LYS A 96 7.39 7.14 -5.90
C LYS A 96 8.10 8.49 -5.81
N ASP A 97 7.35 9.58 -5.68
CA ASP A 97 7.89 10.93 -5.55
C ASP A 97 8.67 11.11 -4.23
N LEU A 98 8.17 10.52 -3.13
CA LEU A 98 8.81 10.59 -1.81
C LEU A 98 9.94 9.58 -1.62
N PHE A 99 9.77 8.36 -2.15
CA PHE A 99 10.65 7.21 -1.90
C PHE A 99 10.89 6.42 -3.20
N PRO A 100 11.61 6.98 -4.18
CA PRO A 100 11.72 6.41 -5.52
C PRO A 100 12.28 4.98 -5.55
N GLU A 101 13.16 4.65 -4.62
CA GLU A 101 13.82 3.35 -4.54
C GLU A 101 13.21 2.41 -3.49
N ALA A 102 12.08 2.78 -2.88
CA ALA A 102 11.46 1.94 -1.85
C ALA A 102 11.06 0.58 -2.40
N ASN A 103 11.54 -0.48 -1.75
CA ASN A 103 11.08 -1.84 -1.99
C ASN A 103 9.77 -2.11 -1.23
N THR A 104 8.75 -1.31 -1.54
CA THR A 104 7.42 -1.35 -0.95
C THR A 104 6.41 -1.58 -2.05
N GLY A 105 5.39 -2.39 -1.75
CA GLY A 105 4.27 -2.60 -2.65
C GLY A 105 2.94 -2.62 -1.91
N PHE A 106 1.87 -2.53 -2.68
CA PHE A 106 0.51 -2.41 -2.20
C PHE A 106 -0.43 -3.31 -3.01
N HIS A 107 -1.25 -4.08 -2.31
CA HIS A 107 -2.47 -4.64 -2.86
C HIS A 107 -3.60 -3.66 -2.62
N ILE A 108 -4.37 -3.33 -3.65
CA ILE A 108 -5.46 -2.35 -3.57
C ILE A 108 -6.71 -3.04 -4.10
N ALA A 109 -7.79 -3.04 -3.33
CA ALA A 109 -9.04 -3.67 -3.74
C ALA A 109 -10.25 -2.84 -3.36
N GLY A 110 -11.26 -2.86 -4.22
CA GLY A 110 -12.49 -2.12 -3.99
C GLY A 110 -13.50 -2.41 -5.08
N TYR A 111 -14.63 -1.71 -4.99
CA TYR A 111 -15.72 -1.84 -5.95
C TYR A 111 -16.02 -0.49 -6.57
N LYS A 112 -16.41 -0.51 -7.85
CA LYS A 112 -16.94 0.66 -8.55
C LYS A 112 -18.32 0.31 -9.10
N LYS A 113 -19.29 1.19 -8.91
CA LYS A 113 -20.63 1.00 -9.44
C LYS A 113 -20.66 1.40 -10.91
N GLU A 114 -20.99 0.45 -11.77
CA GLU A 114 -21.18 0.65 -13.21
C GLU A 114 -22.64 0.32 -13.52
N GLY A 115 -23.46 1.35 -13.70
CA GLY A 115 -24.91 1.21 -13.83
C GLY A 115 -25.56 0.60 -12.58
N LYS A 116 -26.15 -0.60 -12.72
CA LYS A 116 -26.82 -1.33 -11.63
C LYS A 116 -25.93 -2.36 -10.93
N THR A 117 -24.71 -2.58 -11.44
CA THR A 117 -23.79 -3.61 -10.94
C THR A 117 -22.58 -3.00 -10.26
N SER A 118 -22.13 -3.60 -9.16
CA SER A 118 -20.85 -3.27 -8.54
C SER A 118 -19.78 -4.17 -9.13
N LYS A 119 -18.82 -3.59 -9.85
CA LYS A 119 -17.69 -4.30 -10.43
C LYS A 119 -16.52 -4.26 -9.46
N GLN A 120 -15.91 -5.42 -9.22
CA GLN A 120 -14.74 -5.56 -8.38
C GLN A 120 -13.47 -5.16 -9.13
N TYR A 121 -12.53 -4.55 -8.42
CA TYR A 121 -11.23 -4.17 -8.93
C TYR A 121 -10.16 -4.57 -7.92
N VAL A 122 -9.08 -5.18 -8.40
CA VAL A 122 -7.92 -5.57 -7.59
C VAL A 122 -6.66 -5.14 -8.34
N TYR A 123 -5.81 -4.35 -7.71
CA TYR A 123 -4.55 -3.86 -8.24
C TYR A 123 -3.38 -4.30 -7.38
N LEU A 124 -2.24 -4.53 -8.04
CA LEU A 124 -0.92 -4.58 -7.43
C LEU A 124 -0.15 -3.32 -7.83
N CYS A 125 0.38 -2.59 -6.86
CA CYS A 125 1.33 -1.51 -7.08
C CYS A 125 2.67 -1.87 -6.46
N HIS A 126 3.79 -1.54 -7.10
CA HIS A 126 5.12 -1.73 -6.55
C HIS A 126 6.04 -0.57 -6.94
N ILE A 127 6.63 0.09 -5.93
CA ILE A 127 7.28 1.40 -6.11
C ILE A 127 8.60 1.30 -6.87
N SER A 128 9.58 0.55 -6.35
CA SER A 128 10.88 0.38 -7.03
C SER A 128 10.77 -0.32 -8.40
N GLN A 129 9.80 -1.22 -8.57
CA GLN A 129 9.56 -1.91 -9.84
C GLN A 129 8.81 -1.06 -10.87
N GLY A 130 8.24 0.08 -10.47
CA GLY A 130 7.46 0.95 -11.37
C GLY A 130 6.19 0.28 -11.91
N LYS A 131 5.55 -0.59 -11.12
CA LYS A 131 4.41 -1.41 -11.57
C LYS A 131 3.09 -0.97 -10.97
N ILE A 132 2.06 -0.92 -11.81
CA ILE A 132 0.65 -0.83 -11.46
C ILE A 132 -0.09 -1.80 -12.36
N GLU A 133 -0.66 -2.86 -11.80
CA GLU A 133 -1.26 -3.95 -12.56
C GLU A 133 -2.63 -4.31 -11.98
N GLN A 134 -3.69 -4.25 -12.79
CA GLN A 134 -4.98 -4.82 -12.41
C GLN A 134 -4.91 -6.35 -12.52
N ARG A 135 -5.22 -7.06 -11.43
CA ARG A 135 -5.06 -8.50 -11.28
C ARG A 135 -6.30 -9.32 -11.63
N ASN A 136 -7.47 -8.72 -11.59
CA ASN A 136 -8.74 -9.42 -11.73
C ASN A 136 -9.43 -9.20 -13.08
N ILE A 137 -8.63 -9.10 -14.15
CA ILE A 137 -9.13 -9.02 -15.53
C ILE A 137 -9.44 -10.44 -15.99
N SER A 138 -10.71 -10.74 -16.26
CA SER A 138 -11.08 -11.94 -17.00
C SER A 138 -10.71 -11.70 -18.46
N THR A 139 -9.67 -12.35 -18.96
CA THR A 139 -9.48 -12.46 -20.42
C THR A 139 -10.69 -13.21 -20.97
N PRO A 140 -11.49 -12.64 -21.89
CA PRO A 140 -12.46 -13.45 -22.61
C PRO A 140 -11.69 -14.56 -23.35
N PRO A 141 -12.16 -15.82 -23.35
CA PRO A 141 -11.59 -16.80 -24.26
C PRO A 141 -11.70 -16.27 -25.70
N LEU A 142 -10.60 -16.40 -26.45
CA LEU A 142 -10.50 -16.06 -27.88
C LEU A 142 -11.53 -16.82 -28.72
#